data_AF-A0AAN8TBM4-F1
#
_entry.id   AF-A0AAN8TBM4-F1
#
_cell.length_a   1.000
_cell.length_b   1.000
_cell.length_c   1.000
_cell.angle_alpha   90.00
_cell.angle_beta   90.00
_cell.angle_gamma   90.00
#
_symmetry.space_group_name_H-M   'P 1'
#
loop_
_entity.id
_entity.type
_entity.pdbx_description
1 polymer ?
#
loop_
_entity_poly.entity_id
_entity_poly.type
_entity_poly.pdbx_seq_one_letter_code
_entity_poly.pdbx_strand_id
1 'polypeptide(L)'
;MHATLMWTINDFPAYGMLSGWMTAGKLECPYCMKDTKSFTLKHGRKNSWFDCHRQFLPPDHEFRRNKYAFKKNKTERDGPPPILTGDDIWKRVQNFPKVTEEPPYKFDGKTKDNVKARLDLLEHCRRPDLHLQESANNKLLKPKASYSFTMEQKRKILQSLSIFNQPGKGSKKRTLRKLTEKEKKSVELHVLLNCPEVKPFLDFFVSQYGHDQVFPSFITWYTNWVYNSENAATFDQFFKDIS
;
A
#
# COMPACT_ATOMS: atom_id res chain seq x y z
N MET A 1 9.96 12.01 -32.89
CA MET A 1 10.01 10.97 -31.85
C MET A 1 8.59 10.84 -31.31
N HIS A 2 7.93 9.70 -31.51
CA HIS A 2 6.58 9.45 -31.00
C HIS A 2 6.71 8.44 -29.85
N ALA A 3 6.17 8.78 -28.68
CA ALA A 3 6.12 7.91 -27.52
C ALA A 3 4.65 7.54 -27.25
N THR A 4 4.40 6.26 -26.98
CA THR A 4 3.07 5.72 -26.70
C THR A 4 3.03 5.22 -25.27
N LEU A 5 2.08 5.70 -24.48
CA LEU A 5 1.87 5.28 -23.09
C LEU A 5 1.12 3.94 -23.07
N MET A 6 1.77 2.85 -22.66
CA MET A 6 1.15 1.52 -22.61
C MET A 6 0.35 1.26 -21.32
N TRP A 7 0.87 1.63 -20.16
CA TRP A 7 0.15 1.54 -18.88
C TRP A 7 0.74 2.49 -17.82
N THR A 8 -0.08 2.85 -16.84
CA THR A 8 0.34 3.61 -15.65
C THR A 8 0.03 2.79 -14.41
N ILE A 9 1.02 2.54 -13.55
CA ILE A 9 0.81 1.95 -12.23
C ILE A 9 0.51 3.10 -11.26
N ASN A 10 -0.74 3.21 -10.83
CA ASN A 10 -1.19 4.26 -9.94
C ASN A 10 -1.59 3.65 -8.60
N ASP A 11 -1.21 4.31 -7.49
CA ASP A 11 -1.84 4.03 -6.21
C ASP A 11 -3.30 4.54 -6.23
N PHE A 12 -4.10 4.13 -5.24
CA PHE A 12 -5.52 4.48 -5.23
C PHE A 12 -5.79 6.00 -5.23
N PRO A 13 -5.01 6.85 -4.51
CA PRO A 13 -5.08 8.30 -4.66
C PRO A 13 -4.74 8.81 -6.07
N ALA A 14 -3.65 8.35 -6.68
CA ALA A 14 -3.26 8.77 -8.04
C ALA A 14 -4.30 8.33 -9.07
N TYR A 15 -4.93 7.17 -8.88
CA TYR A 15 -6.04 6.71 -9.72
C TYR A 15 -7.19 7.73 -9.73
N GLY A 16 -7.60 8.25 -8.56
CA GLY A 16 -8.63 9.29 -8.49
C GLY A 16 -8.25 10.57 -9.21
N MET A 17 -6.99 10.99 -9.11
CA MET A 17 -6.51 12.18 -9.81
C MET A 17 -6.53 12.03 -11.33
N LEU A 18 -6.13 10.87 -11.86
CA LEU A 18 -6.03 10.64 -13.30
C LEU A 18 -7.37 10.29 -13.96
N SER A 19 -8.20 9.53 -13.27
CA SER A 19 -9.51 9.09 -13.80
C SER A 19 -10.66 10.02 -13.44
N GLY A 20 -10.42 11.01 -12.56
CA GLY A 20 -11.49 11.79 -11.94
C GLY A 20 -12.38 10.98 -11.00
N TRP A 21 -11.97 9.75 -10.64
CA TRP A 21 -12.76 8.87 -9.78
C TRP A 21 -12.72 9.34 -8.32
N MET A 22 -13.87 9.26 -7.65
CA MET A 22 -13.98 9.61 -6.25
C MET A 22 -13.23 8.59 -5.38
N THR A 23 -12.19 9.00 -4.67
CA THR A 23 -11.38 8.14 -3.79
C THR A 23 -11.80 8.19 -2.32
N ALA A 24 -12.96 8.78 -2.05
CA ALA A 24 -13.53 8.92 -0.71
C ALA A 24 -15.05 8.71 -0.73
N GLY A 25 -15.63 8.41 0.43
CA GLY A 25 -17.08 8.17 0.49
C GLY A 25 -17.46 6.79 -0.08
N LYS A 26 -18.72 6.37 0.09
CA LYS A 26 -19.19 4.97 -0.13
C LYS A 26 -18.95 4.40 -1.54
N LEU A 27 -18.84 5.28 -2.53
CA LEU A 27 -18.73 4.96 -3.95
C LEU A 27 -17.27 4.84 -4.44
N GLU A 28 -16.30 4.74 -3.52
CA GLU A 28 -14.89 4.73 -3.89
C GLU A 28 -14.48 3.55 -4.79
N CYS A 29 -15.18 2.41 -4.71
CA CYS A 29 -14.81 1.23 -5.48
C CYS A 29 -15.24 1.39 -6.95
N PRO A 30 -14.30 1.43 -7.92
CA PRO A 30 -14.63 1.57 -9.34
C PRO A 30 -15.36 0.35 -9.91
N TYR A 31 -15.20 -0.82 -9.29
CA TYR A 31 -15.87 -2.05 -9.72
C TYR A 31 -17.29 -2.16 -9.18
N CYS A 32 -17.50 -1.81 -7.90
CA CYS A 32 -18.81 -1.95 -7.29
C CYS A 32 -19.71 -0.74 -7.54
N MET A 33 -19.14 0.47 -7.67
CA MET A 33 -19.88 1.71 -7.89
C MET A 33 -21.06 1.85 -6.90
N LYS A 34 -22.28 2.00 -7.42
CA LYS A 34 -23.54 2.08 -6.66
C LYS A 34 -23.93 0.77 -5.98
N ASP A 35 -23.45 -0.36 -6.48
CA ASP A 35 -23.70 -1.72 -5.96
C ASP A 35 -22.68 -2.10 -4.85
N THR A 36 -22.06 -1.08 -4.25
CA THR A 36 -21.13 -1.20 -3.13
C THR A 36 -21.81 -1.76 -1.89
N LYS A 37 -21.15 -2.74 -1.25
CA LYS A 37 -21.54 -3.27 0.07
C LYS A 37 -20.95 -2.48 1.24
N SER A 38 -20.40 -1.30 0.95
CA SER A 38 -19.80 -0.43 1.97
C SER A 38 -20.83 -0.05 3.04
N PHE A 39 -20.34 0.10 4.27
CA PHE A 39 -21.17 0.46 5.40
C PHE A 39 -20.48 1.51 6.25
N THR A 40 -21.28 2.26 7.01
CA THR A 40 -20.75 3.27 7.93
C THR A 40 -20.54 2.62 9.29
N LEU A 41 -19.32 2.71 9.81
CA LEU A 41 -18.96 2.22 11.14
C LEU A 41 -19.76 2.96 12.22
N LYS A 42 -20.31 2.22 13.18
CA LYS A 42 -21.25 2.75 14.19
C LYS A 42 -20.59 3.77 15.11
N HIS A 43 -19.38 3.51 15.57
CA HIS A 43 -18.66 4.35 16.51
C HIS A 43 -17.76 5.34 15.77
N GLY A 44 -17.00 4.88 14.79
CA GLY A 44 -16.07 5.68 14.00
C GLY A 44 -16.74 6.64 13.03
N ARG A 45 -18.00 6.36 12.62
CA ARG A 45 -18.80 7.14 11.65
C ARG A 45 -18.12 7.31 10.28
N LYS A 46 -17.14 6.46 9.98
CA LYS A 46 -16.44 6.41 8.70
C LYS A 46 -17.01 5.30 7.83
N ASN A 47 -16.93 5.46 6.52
CA ASN A 47 -17.24 4.38 5.60
C ASN A 47 -16.15 3.32 5.66
N SER A 48 -16.56 2.07 5.53
CA SER A 48 -15.71 0.89 5.53
C SER A 48 -16.12 -0.06 4.42
N TRP A 49 -15.11 -0.63 3.78
CA TRP A 49 -15.22 -1.66 2.74
C TRP A 49 -14.70 -3.00 3.23
N PHE A 50 -14.50 -3.13 4.54
CA PHE A 50 -14.10 -4.39 5.15
C PHE A 50 -15.06 -5.50 4.70
N ASP A 51 -14.48 -6.57 4.17
CA ASP A 51 -15.18 -7.77 3.70
C ASP A 51 -16.10 -7.61 2.48
N CYS A 52 -16.08 -6.46 1.80
CA CYS A 52 -16.94 -6.22 0.63
C CYS A 52 -16.46 -6.94 -0.65
N HIS A 53 -15.27 -7.52 -0.64
CA HIS A 53 -14.64 -8.16 -1.80
C HIS A 53 -14.89 -9.67 -1.88
N ARG A 54 -15.46 -10.31 -0.85
CA ARG A 54 -15.75 -11.76 -0.89
C ARG A 54 -16.73 -12.14 -2.00
N GLN A 55 -17.56 -11.20 -2.44
CA GLN A 55 -18.50 -11.39 -3.56
C GLN A 55 -17.80 -11.66 -4.90
N PHE A 56 -16.50 -11.39 -5.03
CA PHE A 56 -15.71 -11.69 -6.23
C PHE A 56 -15.09 -13.10 -6.23
N LEU A 57 -15.14 -13.83 -5.11
CA LEU A 57 -14.66 -15.22 -5.05
C LEU A 57 -15.60 -16.16 -5.83
N PRO A 58 -15.17 -17.34 -6.29
CA PRO A 58 -16.08 -18.35 -6.84
C PRO A 58 -17.23 -18.71 -5.86
N PRO A 59 -18.45 -19.01 -6.34
CA PRO A 59 -19.61 -19.28 -5.47
C PRO A 59 -19.39 -20.39 -4.43
N ASP A 60 -18.60 -21.39 -4.77
CA ASP A 60 -18.25 -22.55 -3.97
C ASP A 60 -17.05 -22.31 -3.04
N HIS A 61 -16.33 -21.20 -3.18
CA HIS A 61 -15.12 -20.90 -2.41
C HIS A 61 -15.37 -20.90 -0.89
N GLU A 62 -14.54 -21.62 -0.12
CA GLU A 62 -14.73 -21.84 1.32
C GLU A 62 -14.84 -20.53 2.13
N PHE A 63 -14.03 -19.53 1.78
CA PHE A 63 -14.07 -18.21 2.41
C PHE A 63 -15.43 -17.50 2.28
N ARG A 64 -16.28 -17.83 1.30
CA ARG A 64 -17.66 -17.31 1.26
C ARG A 64 -18.52 -17.82 2.43
N ARG A 65 -18.19 -18.98 3.01
CA ARG A 65 -18.91 -19.60 4.14
C ARG A 65 -18.24 -19.35 5.49
N ASN A 66 -17.01 -18.84 5.51
CA ASN A 66 -16.25 -18.58 6.72
C ASN A 66 -16.83 -17.39 7.53
N LYS A 67 -17.37 -17.69 8.71
CA LYS A 67 -18.01 -16.73 9.64
C LYS A 67 -17.06 -16.15 10.69
N TYR A 68 -15.79 -16.55 10.68
CA TYR A 68 -14.82 -16.33 11.77
C TYR A 68 -13.66 -15.43 11.33
N ALA A 69 -13.06 -15.68 10.17
CA ALA A 69 -11.89 -14.94 9.69
C ALA A 69 -12.23 -13.55 9.11
N PHE A 70 -13.50 -13.35 8.76
CA PHE A 70 -14.01 -12.19 8.02
C PHE A 70 -15.01 -11.38 8.84
N LYS A 71 -16.01 -10.76 8.19
CA LYS A 71 -17.09 -10.06 8.90
C LYS A 71 -17.84 -11.04 9.80
N LYS A 72 -17.91 -10.68 11.08
CA LYS A 72 -18.43 -11.51 12.16
C LYS A 72 -19.80 -12.08 11.79
N ASN A 73 -19.91 -13.40 11.83
CA ASN A 73 -21.15 -14.14 11.58
C ASN A 73 -21.79 -13.89 10.20
N LYS A 74 -21.01 -13.49 9.19
CA LYS A 74 -21.50 -13.27 7.83
C LYS A 74 -20.97 -14.30 6.84
N THR A 75 -21.90 -14.84 6.06
CA THR A 75 -21.64 -15.63 4.85
C THR A 75 -21.97 -14.78 3.64
N GLU A 76 -21.13 -14.85 2.61
CA GLU A 76 -21.33 -14.16 1.34
C GLU A 76 -22.03 -15.10 0.36
N ARG A 77 -23.13 -14.63 -0.23
CA ARG A 77 -23.94 -15.38 -1.19
C ARG A 77 -24.10 -14.66 -2.51
N ASP A 78 -23.82 -13.35 -2.56
CA ASP A 78 -24.04 -12.56 -3.76
C ASP A 78 -22.88 -12.78 -4.75
N GLY A 79 -23.17 -12.56 -6.03
CA GLY A 79 -22.17 -12.55 -7.10
C GLY A 79 -21.42 -11.21 -7.17
N PRO A 80 -20.36 -11.14 -7.99
CA PRO A 80 -19.74 -9.87 -8.30
C PRO A 80 -20.75 -8.94 -8.99
N PRO A 81 -20.66 -7.61 -8.79
CA PRO A 81 -21.46 -6.65 -9.54
C PRO A 81 -21.20 -6.79 -11.05
N PRO A 82 -22.16 -6.44 -11.91
CA PRO A 82 -21.99 -6.51 -13.35
C PRO A 82 -20.80 -5.68 -13.82
N ILE A 83 -19.93 -6.26 -14.64
CA ILE A 83 -18.85 -5.53 -15.30
C ILE A 83 -19.47 -4.68 -16.42
N LEU A 84 -19.27 -3.37 -16.35
CA LEU A 84 -19.78 -2.43 -17.35
C LEU A 84 -18.81 -2.34 -18.53
N THR A 85 -19.37 -2.23 -19.73
CA THR A 85 -18.56 -1.93 -20.93
C THR A 85 -18.19 -0.45 -20.98
N GLY A 86 -17.23 -0.10 -21.85
CA GLY A 86 -16.88 1.30 -22.09
C GLY A 86 -18.08 2.15 -22.53
N ASP A 87 -18.96 1.59 -23.36
CA ASP A 87 -20.18 2.26 -23.82
C ASP A 87 -21.19 2.48 -22.68
N ASP A 88 -21.33 1.49 -21.78
CA ASP A 88 -22.20 1.63 -20.61
C ASP A 88 -21.71 2.71 -19.65
N ILE A 89 -20.39 2.81 -19.48
CA ILE A 89 -19.76 3.86 -18.67
C ILE A 89 -19.97 5.22 -19.38
N TRP A 90 -19.68 5.31 -20.67
CA TRP A 90 -19.83 6.54 -21.44
C TRP A 90 -21.25 7.10 -21.39
N LYS A 91 -22.26 6.25 -21.61
CA LYS A 91 -23.69 6.63 -21.51
C LYS A 91 -24.05 7.26 -20.16
N ARG A 92 -23.39 6.82 -19.08
CA ARG A 92 -23.62 7.35 -17.72
C ARG A 92 -22.91 8.68 -17.47
N VAL A 93 -21.71 8.88 -18.02
CA VAL A 93 -20.85 10.04 -17.69
C VAL A 93 -20.87 11.15 -18.72
N GLN A 94 -21.37 10.91 -19.93
CA GLN A 94 -21.34 11.88 -21.06
C GLN A 94 -21.95 13.25 -20.74
N ASN A 95 -22.87 13.32 -19.78
CA ASN A 95 -23.57 14.55 -19.40
C ASN A 95 -23.05 15.18 -18.10
N PHE A 96 -21.98 14.65 -17.51
CA PHE A 96 -21.42 15.20 -16.27
C PHE A 96 -20.45 16.36 -16.55
N PRO A 97 -20.42 17.37 -15.67
CA PRO A 97 -19.45 18.46 -15.76
C PRO A 97 -18.02 17.93 -15.62
N LYS A 98 -17.07 18.62 -16.27
CA LYS A 98 -15.66 18.22 -16.25
C LYS A 98 -15.02 18.62 -14.91
N VAL A 99 -14.16 17.75 -14.39
CA VAL A 99 -13.44 17.91 -13.10
C VAL A 99 -12.59 19.18 -13.01
N THR A 100 -12.31 19.85 -14.13
CA THR A 100 -11.53 21.11 -14.19
C THR A 100 -12.17 22.31 -13.49
N GLU A 101 -13.37 22.17 -12.93
CA GLU A 101 -14.15 23.27 -12.35
C GLU A 101 -14.15 23.32 -10.80
N GLU A 102 -13.50 22.36 -10.11
CA GLU A 102 -13.51 22.31 -8.63
C GLU A 102 -12.11 22.31 -7.98
N PRO A 103 -11.93 23.01 -6.83
CA PRO A 103 -10.66 23.08 -6.13
C PRO A 103 -10.30 21.75 -5.42
N PRO A 104 -9.00 21.42 -5.30
CA PRO A 104 -8.56 20.13 -4.78
C PRO A 104 -8.90 19.91 -3.30
N TYR A 105 -9.50 18.76 -3.01
CA TYR A 105 -9.87 18.33 -1.66
C TYR A 105 -8.63 17.93 -0.83
N LYS A 106 -8.53 18.43 0.41
CA LYS A 106 -7.43 18.13 1.33
C LYS A 106 -7.77 16.95 2.23
N PHE A 107 -6.88 15.96 2.29
CA PHE A 107 -6.91 14.90 3.29
C PHE A 107 -6.06 15.24 4.51
N ASP A 108 -6.66 15.18 5.69
CA ASP A 108 -6.00 15.33 6.97
C ASP A 108 -5.57 13.97 7.54
N GLY A 109 -4.25 13.75 7.56
CA GLY A 109 -3.62 12.53 8.07
C GLY A 109 -3.62 12.48 9.60
N LYS A 110 -4.64 11.82 10.18
CA LYS A 110 -4.62 11.39 11.60
C LYS A 110 -4.57 9.86 11.69
N THR A 111 -3.81 9.35 12.65
CA THR A 111 -3.67 7.92 12.94
C THR A 111 -5.02 7.28 13.28
N LYS A 112 -5.29 6.11 12.67
CA LYS A 112 -6.63 5.51 12.56
C LYS A 112 -7.04 4.56 13.70
N ASP A 113 -6.17 4.26 14.67
CA ASP A 113 -6.46 3.33 15.80
C ASP A 113 -6.80 4.05 17.12
N ASN A 114 -8.09 4.33 17.33
CA ASN A 114 -8.63 4.98 18.52
C ASN A 114 -9.69 4.09 19.23
N VAL A 115 -10.21 4.53 20.38
CA VAL A 115 -11.23 3.78 21.14
C VAL A 115 -12.46 3.44 20.27
N LYS A 116 -12.91 4.37 19.42
CA LYS A 116 -14.02 4.15 18.49
C LYS A 116 -13.70 3.04 17.49
N ALA A 117 -12.50 3.03 16.93
CA ALA A 117 -12.05 1.98 16.02
C ALA A 117 -12.03 0.59 16.69
N ARG A 118 -11.72 0.51 17.99
CA ARG A 118 -11.74 -0.75 18.76
C ARG A 118 -13.16 -1.23 19.07
N LEU A 119 -14.10 -0.31 19.29
CA LEU A 119 -15.52 -0.66 19.44
C LEU A 119 -16.12 -1.14 18.10
N ASP A 120 -15.79 -0.48 17.00
CA ASP A 120 -16.18 -0.92 15.65
C ASP A 120 -15.60 -2.31 15.30
N LEU A 121 -14.36 -2.58 15.73
CA LEU A 121 -13.72 -3.88 15.55
C LEU A 121 -14.48 -4.99 16.28
N LEU A 122 -14.95 -4.74 17.51
CA LEU A 122 -15.75 -5.70 18.29
C LEU A 122 -17.09 -6.04 17.60
N GLU A 123 -17.69 -5.04 16.95
CA GLU A 123 -18.98 -5.18 16.26
C GLU A 123 -18.82 -5.96 14.94
N HIS A 124 -17.75 -5.70 14.18
CA HIS A 124 -17.60 -6.21 12.82
C HIS A 124 -16.62 -7.37 12.65
N CYS A 125 -15.69 -7.57 13.58
CA CYS A 125 -14.65 -8.60 13.50
C CYS A 125 -14.67 -9.51 14.74
N ARG A 126 -14.17 -10.75 14.60
CA ARG A 126 -14.01 -11.69 15.71
C ARG A 126 -12.53 -11.75 16.13
N ARG A 127 -12.05 -10.71 16.82
CA ARG A 127 -10.65 -10.60 17.27
C ARG A 127 -10.57 -10.21 18.74
N PRO A 128 -10.89 -11.15 19.66
CA PRO A 128 -10.97 -10.88 21.09
C PRO A 128 -9.65 -10.39 21.68
N ASP A 129 -8.54 -10.83 21.11
CA ASP A 129 -7.17 -10.39 21.40
C ASP A 129 -6.95 -8.87 21.15
N LEU A 130 -7.79 -8.25 20.32
CA LEU A 130 -7.70 -6.83 19.96
C LEU A 130 -8.78 -5.96 20.62
N HIS A 131 -9.68 -6.53 21.42
CA HIS A 131 -10.74 -5.77 22.09
C HIS A 131 -10.18 -4.87 23.20
N LEU A 132 -10.90 -3.81 23.56
CA LEU A 132 -10.51 -2.95 24.68
C LEU A 132 -10.50 -3.77 25.99
N GLN A 133 -9.50 -3.51 26.82
CA GLN A 133 -9.36 -4.12 28.14
C GLN A 133 -9.40 -3.03 29.21
N GLU A 134 -10.01 -3.33 30.36
CA GLU A 134 -9.95 -2.47 31.52
C GLU A 134 -8.69 -2.79 32.34
N SER A 135 -7.88 -1.77 32.60
CA SER A 135 -6.76 -1.88 33.53
C SER A 135 -7.26 -1.78 34.97
N ALA A 136 -6.46 -2.27 35.92
CA ALA A 136 -6.67 -2.12 37.36
C ALA A 136 -6.94 -0.66 37.81
N ASN A 137 -6.52 0.33 37.02
CA ASN A 137 -6.72 1.76 37.28
C ASN A 137 -7.90 2.38 36.51
N ASN A 138 -8.89 1.59 36.07
CA ASN A 138 -10.05 2.01 35.25
C ASN A 138 -9.68 2.72 33.93
N LYS A 139 -8.44 2.55 33.45
CA LYS A 139 -8.02 3.07 32.14
C LYS A 139 -8.27 2.02 31.06
N LEU A 140 -8.89 2.45 29.96
CA LEU A 140 -9.07 1.62 28.77
C LEU A 140 -7.73 1.40 28.06
N LEU A 141 -7.31 0.14 28.00
CA LEU A 141 -6.11 -0.30 27.30
C LEU A 141 -6.47 -0.85 25.92
N LYS A 142 -5.62 -0.53 24.95
CA LYS A 142 -5.68 -1.06 23.58
C LYS A 142 -4.58 -2.12 23.43
N PRO A 143 -4.91 -3.43 23.49
CA PRO A 143 -3.91 -4.46 23.28
C PRO A 143 -3.29 -4.34 21.89
N LYS A 144 -1.97 -4.56 21.84
CA LYS A 144 -1.21 -4.55 20.59
C LYS A 144 -1.53 -5.82 19.81
N ALA A 145 -1.53 -5.71 18.48
CA ALA A 145 -1.68 -6.89 17.65
C ALA A 145 -0.48 -7.83 17.81
N SER A 146 -0.72 -9.14 17.70
CA SER A 146 0.29 -10.19 17.86
C SER A 146 1.50 -10.04 16.93
N TYR A 147 1.32 -9.41 15.77
CA TYR A 147 2.36 -9.10 14.80
C TYR A 147 3.02 -7.72 14.99
N SER A 148 2.70 -7.00 16.07
CA SER A 148 3.33 -5.70 16.37
C SER A 148 4.66 -5.91 17.09
N PHE A 149 5.74 -5.36 16.53
CA PHE A 149 7.05 -5.40 17.18
C PHE A 149 7.05 -4.80 18.59
N THR A 150 7.76 -5.46 19.51
CA THR A 150 8.08 -4.90 20.84
C THR A 150 8.99 -3.68 20.71
N MET A 151 9.10 -2.85 21.75
CA MET A 151 10.00 -1.69 21.70
C MET A 151 11.46 -2.12 21.53
N GLU A 152 11.83 -3.28 22.04
CA GLU A 152 13.17 -3.85 21.86
C GLU A 152 13.41 -4.34 20.43
N GLN A 153 12.46 -5.08 19.84
CA GLN A 153 12.50 -5.49 18.44
C GLN A 153 12.53 -4.28 17.51
N LYS A 154 11.72 -3.26 17.79
CA LYS A 154 11.77 -2.00 17.06
C LYS A 154 13.15 -1.36 17.12
N ARG A 155 13.81 -1.30 18.29
CA ARG A 155 15.16 -0.73 18.39
C ARG A 155 16.18 -1.49 17.55
N LYS A 156 16.16 -2.82 17.56
CA LYS A 156 17.08 -3.66 16.76
C LYS A 156 16.83 -3.52 15.24
N ILE A 157 15.56 -3.52 14.81
CA ILE A 157 15.17 -3.42 13.38
C ILE A 157 15.34 -1.99 12.85
N LEU A 158 14.99 -0.99 13.64
CA LEU A 158 15.16 0.41 13.26
C LEU A 158 16.65 0.74 13.12
N GLN A 159 17.52 0.23 14.00
CA GLN A 159 18.97 0.41 13.84
C GLN A 159 19.53 -0.07 12.48
N SER A 160 18.93 -1.09 11.84
CA SER A 160 19.41 -1.63 10.55
C SER A 160 18.81 -0.95 9.32
N LEU A 161 17.68 -0.25 9.41
CA LEU A 161 17.01 0.37 8.25
C LEU A 161 16.79 1.87 8.44
N SER A 162 17.79 2.69 8.10
CA SER A 162 17.76 4.14 8.38
C SER A 162 16.62 4.91 7.70
N ILE A 163 16.06 4.40 6.59
CA ILE A 163 14.93 5.02 5.87
C ILE A 163 13.60 4.87 6.61
N PHE A 164 13.40 3.80 7.39
CA PHE A 164 12.17 3.59 8.17
C PHE A 164 12.26 4.20 9.59
N ASN A 165 13.42 4.75 9.95
CA ASN A 165 13.64 5.44 11.23
C ASN A 165 13.09 6.86 11.27
N GLN A 166 12.63 7.37 10.13
CA GLN A 166 12.02 8.69 10.08
C GLN A 166 10.68 8.62 10.82
N PRO A 167 10.52 9.32 11.96
CA PRO A 167 9.23 9.33 12.66
C PRO A 167 8.17 9.84 11.69
N GLY A 168 7.14 9.03 11.46
CA GLY A 168 5.99 9.42 10.66
C GLY A 168 5.36 10.67 11.26
N LYS A 169 5.65 11.84 10.70
CA LYS A 169 5.00 13.10 11.04
C LYS A 169 3.81 13.26 10.11
N GLY A 170 2.64 13.60 10.67
CA GLY A 170 1.51 14.03 9.85
C GLY A 170 1.95 15.16 8.92
N SER A 171 1.49 15.14 7.67
CA SER A 171 1.86 16.10 6.63
C SER A 171 1.59 17.53 7.12
N LYS A 172 2.61 18.22 7.62
CA LYS A 172 2.61 19.68 7.74
C LYS A 172 2.64 20.27 6.32
N LYS A 173 2.44 21.59 6.18
CA LYS A 173 2.60 22.31 4.89
C LYS A 173 3.80 21.71 4.13
N ARG A 174 3.58 21.28 2.89
CA ARG A 174 4.56 20.60 2.05
C ARG A 174 5.82 21.47 1.96
N THR A 175 6.83 21.13 2.75
CA THR A 175 8.15 21.75 2.66
C THR A 175 8.95 20.96 1.65
N LEU A 176 9.48 21.66 0.65
CA LEU A 176 10.42 21.06 -0.30
C LEU A 176 11.69 20.70 0.48
N ARG A 177 11.98 19.40 0.61
CA ARG A 177 13.22 18.89 1.18
C ARG A 177 13.94 18.09 0.11
N LYS A 178 15.19 18.44 -0.16
CA LYS A 178 16.08 17.62 -1.00
C LYS A 178 16.55 16.41 -0.19
N LEU A 179 16.59 15.23 -0.82
CA LEU A 179 17.17 14.03 -0.22
C LEU A 179 18.68 14.24 0.00
N THR A 180 19.18 13.74 1.12
CA THR A 180 20.62 13.64 1.36
C THR A 180 21.24 12.57 0.44
N GLU A 181 22.53 12.64 0.17
CA GLU A 181 23.23 11.64 -0.66
C GLU A 181 23.11 10.23 -0.09
N LYS A 182 23.09 10.08 1.25
CA LYS A 182 22.86 8.78 1.90
C LYS A 182 21.44 8.26 1.65
N GLU A 183 20.43 9.12 1.64
CA GLU A 183 19.05 8.74 1.34
C GLU A 183 18.88 8.38 -0.14
N LYS A 184 19.53 9.10 -1.06
CA LYS A 184 19.53 8.76 -2.49
C LYS A 184 20.16 7.39 -2.73
N LYS A 185 21.35 7.14 -2.21
CA LYS A 185 22.01 5.82 -2.25
C LYS A 185 21.15 4.72 -1.65
N SER A 186 20.45 5.00 -0.55
CA SER A 186 19.56 4.02 0.06
C SER A 186 18.35 3.69 -0.83
N VAL A 187 17.84 4.66 -1.59
CA VAL A 187 16.73 4.45 -2.53
C VAL A 187 17.21 3.66 -3.75
N GLU A 188 18.34 4.05 -4.33
CA GLU A 188 18.98 3.33 -5.45
C GLU A 188 19.25 1.87 -5.08
N LEU A 189 19.85 1.64 -3.91
CA LEU A 189 20.11 0.28 -3.43
C LEU A 189 18.80 -0.51 -3.27
N HIS A 190 17.75 0.13 -2.74
CA HIS A 190 16.47 -0.54 -2.56
C HIS A 190 15.87 -0.99 -3.91
N VAL A 191 15.97 -0.17 -4.96
CA VAL A 191 15.51 -0.55 -6.30
C VAL A 191 16.27 -1.77 -6.80
N LEU A 192 17.60 -1.75 -6.72
CA LEU A 192 18.44 -2.88 -7.14
C LEU A 192 18.15 -4.17 -6.37
N LEU A 193 18.00 -4.10 -5.05
CA LEU A 193 17.75 -5.28 -4.20
C LEU A 193 16.36 -5.90 -4.42
N ASN A 194 15.39 -5.16 -4.96
CA ASN A 194 14.05 -5.67 -5.27
C ASN A 194 13.89 -6.08 -6.73
N CYS A 195 14.95 -6.01 -7.54
CA CYS A 195 14.97 -6.44 -8.93
C CYS A 195 15.45 -7.91 -8.98
N PRO A 196 14.60 -8.89 -9.33
CA PRO A 196 14.98 -10.30 -9.40
C PRO A 196 16.17 -10.56 -10.32
N GLU A 197 16.29 -9.80 -11.41
CA GLU A 197 17.35 -9.88 -12.40
C GLU A 197 18.71 -9.44 -11.83
N VAL A 198 18.72 -8.63 -10.77
CA VAL A 198 19.94 -8.16 -10.09
C VAL A 198 20.44 -9.16 -9.05
N LYS A 199 19.59 -10.11 -8.63
CA LYS A 199 19.92 -11.07 -7.57
C LYS A 199 21.21 -11.87 -7.82
N PRO A 200 21.50 -12.42 -9.02
CA PRO A 200 22.73 -13.15 -9.26
C PRO A 200 23.99 -12.30 -9.03
N PHE A 201 23.92 -11.01 -9.32
CA PHE A 201 25.00 -10.05 -9.14
C PHE A 201 25.23 -9.70 -7.68
N LEU A 202 24.15 -9.56 -6.93
CA LEU A 202 24.21 -9.39 -5.48
C LEU A 202 24.82 -10.62 -4.81
N ASP A 203 24.38 -11.82 -5.19
CA ASP A 203 24.89 -13.06 -4.62
C ASP A 203 26.39 -13.23 -4.95
N PHE A 204 26.81 -12.89 -6.17
CA PHE A 204 28.23 -12.85 -6.54
C PHE A 204 29.00 -11.82 -5.71
N PHE A 205 28.51 -10.58 -5.60
CA PHE A 205 29.17 -9.54 -4.82
C PHE A 205 29.33 -9.94 -3.35
N VAL A 206 28.27 -10.46 -2.73
CA VAL A 206 28.30 -10.90 -1.33
C VAL A 206 29.29 -12.05 -1.12
N SER A 207 29.42 -12.96 -2.10
CA SER A 207 30.42 -14.04 -2.04
C SER A 207 31.87 -13.53 -2.02
N GLN A 208 32.14 -12.40 -2.66
CA GLN A 208 33.48 -11.84 -2.81
C GLN A 208 33.84 -10.83 -1.72
N TYR A 209 32.89 -9.97 -1.35
CA TYR A 209 33.14 -8.79 -0.51
C TYR A 209 32.42 -8.83 0.83
N GLY A 210 31.52 -9.79 1.05
CA GLY A 210 30.74 -9.88 2.28
C GLY A 210 29.49 -9.00 2.28
N HIS A 211 28.58 -9.32 3.20
CA HIS A 211 27.25 -8.70 3.28
C HIS A 211 27.29 -7.27 3.86
N ASP A 212 28.33 -6.94 4.62
CA ASP A 212 28.59 -5.62 5.19
C ASP A 212 28.96 -4.58 4.12
N GLN A 213 29.50 -5.02 2.98
CA GLN A 213 29.90 -4.16 1.87
C GLN A 213 28.76 -3.80 0.91
N VAL A 214 27.57 -4.38 1.09
CA VAL A 214 26.43 -4.15 0.17
C VAL A 214 26.00 -2.69 0.18
N PHE A 215 25.77 -2.09 1.35
CA PHE A 215 25.36 -0.69 1.43
C PHE A 215 26.42 0.32 0.96
N PRO A 216 27.70 0.21 1.35
CA PRO A 216 28.71 1.22 0.97
C PRO A 216 29.15 1.12 -0.49
N SER A 217 29.17 -0.08 -1.09
CA SER A 217 29.99 -0.34 -2.29
C SER A 217 29.24 -1.03 -3.44
N PHE A 218 28.10 -1.68 -3.18
CA PHE A 218 27.42 -2.48 -4.21
C PHE A 218 26.97 -1.67 -5.41
N ILE A 219 26.37 -0.49 -5.22
CA ILE A 219 25.87 0.35 -6.34
C ILE A 219 27.04 0.70 -7.27
N THR A 220 28.12 1.27 -6.73
CA THR A 220 29.29 1.67 -7.53
C THR A 220 29.91 0.47 -8.24
N TRP A 221 30.02 -0.66 -7.55
CA TRP A 221 30.53 -1.89 -8.15
C TRP A 221 29.62 -2.37 -9.29
N TYR A 222 28.30 -2.40 -9.07
CA TYR A 222 27.31 -2.85 -10.03
C TYR A 222 27.30 -1.98 -11.29
N THR A 223 27.27 -0.66 -11.13
CA THR A 223 27.37 0.29 -12.24
C THR A 223 28.66 0.07 -13.02
N ASN A 224 29.83 0.02 -12.36
CA ASN A 224 31.10 -0.22 -13.04
C ASN A 224 31.13 -1.55 -13.78
N TRP A 225 30.48 -2.58 -13.23
CA TRP A 225 30.47 -3.90 -13.83
C TRP A 225 29.58 -3.96 -15.09
N VAL A 226 28.39 -3.36 -15.04
CA VAL A 226 27.45 -3.28 -16.18
C VAL A 226 28.01 -2.42 -17.32
N TYR A 227 28.74 -1.35 -17.00
CA TYR A 227 29.34 -0.45 -17.99
C TYR A 227 30.75 -0.88 -18.45
N ASN A 228 31.33 -1.94 -17.89
CA ASN A 228 32.62 -2.46 -18.33
C ASN A 228 32.52 -3.01 -19.76
N SER A 229 33.32 -2.49 -20.70
CA SER A 229 33.32 -2.84 -22.12
C SER A 229 33.50 -4.33 -22.42
N GLU A 230 34.19 -5.07 -21.56
CA GLU A 230 34.38 -6.52 -21.71
C GLU A 230 33.10 -7.32 -21.40
N ASN A 231 32.21 -6.76 -20.57
CA ASN A 231 30.93 -7.34 -20.16
C ASN A 231 29.73 -6.67 -20.86
N ALA A 232 29.91 -5.46 -21.39
CA ALA A 232 28.87 -4.60 -21.96
C ALA A 232 28.30 -5.13 -23.28
N ALA A 233 29.01 -6.03 -23.97
CA ALA A 233 28.53 -6.69 -25.19
C ALA A 233 27.47 -7.77 -24.89
N THR A 234 27.36 -8.23 -23.64
CA THR A 234 26.47 -9.31 -23.22
C THR A 234 25.26 -8.87 -22.40
N PHE A 235 25.16 -7.58 -22.02
CA PHE A 235 24.09 -7.10 -21.15
C PHE A 235 23.03 -6.30 -21.88
N ASP A 236 21.78 -6.70 -21.64
CA ASP A 236 20.56 -5.98 -22.03
C ASP A 236 20.62 -4.52 -21.54
N GLN A 237 20.12 -3.60 -22.37
CA GLN A 237 19.98 -2.18 -22.06
C GLN A 237 19.25 -1.97 -20.72
N PHE A 238 18.34 -2.88 -20.38
CA PHE A 238 17.66 -2.92 -19.08
C PHE A 238 18.60 -2.75 -17.88
N PHE A 239 19.75 -3.43 -17.85
CA PHE A 239 20.67 -3.38 -16.71
C PHE A 239 21.38 -2.03 -16.56
N LYS A 240 21.56 -1.31 -17.66
CA LYS A 240 22.14 0.05 -17.68
C LYS A 240 21.13 1.10 -17.23
N ASP A 241 19.85 0.87 -17.51
CA ASP A 241 18.77 1.80 -17.17
C ASP A 241 18.39 1.73 -15.68
N ILE A 242 18.68 0.61 -15.01
CA ILE A 242 18.40 0.42 -13.58
C ILE A 242 19.61 0.70 -12.66
N SER A 243 20.81 0.86 -13.23
CA SER A 243 22.08 1.17 -12.53
C SER A 243 22.29 2.66 -12.36
#